data_AF-A0A351KHP8-F1
#
_entry.id   AF-A0A351KHP8-F1
#
_cell.length_a   1.000
_cell.length_b   1.000
_cell.length_c   1.000
_cell.angle_alpha   90.00
_cell.angle_beta   90.00
_cell.angle_gamma   90.00
#
_symmetry.space_group_name_H-M   'P 1'
#
loop_
_entity.id
_entity.type
_entity.pdbx_description
1 polymer ?
#
loop_
_entity_poly.entity_id
_entity_poly.type
_entity_poly.pdbx_seq_one_letter_code
_entity_poly.pdbx_strand_id
1 'polypeptide(L)'
;MAIFFNENSKEFHLQNSKISYIIKILKNNQLGQIYYGKRINHRNSFEHLFKIKRRVLTSCLYEGDLEYSLELIKQEYPSYGTSDYREPAFQIKQQNGSKVTNFQYKSHNIYEGKPKLEGLPAVYVEDNKEAETLEVVLEDELINSQLILYYTIFEDYPVIIRSAKFINNGQEDLTLLRA
;
A
#
# COMPACT_ATOMS: atom_id res chain seq x y z
N MET A 1 12.39 -17.10 -2.44
CA MET A 1 11.00 -16.73 -2.10
C MET A 1 11.05 -15.75 -0.96
N ALA A 2 11.02 -14.47 -1.32
CA ALA A 2 11.16 -13.33 -0.45
C ALA A 2 9.78 -12.79 -0.01
N ILE A 3 8.72 -13.00 -0.80
CA ILE A 3 7.40 -12.43 -0.54
C ILE A 3 6.39 -13.52 -0.18
N PHE A 4 5.70 -13.30 0.94
CA PHE A 4 4.67 -14.19 1.46
C PHE A 4 3.35 -13.43 1.60
N PHE A 5 2.23 -14.03 1.21
CA PHE A 5 0.90 -13.52 1.50
C PHE A 5 0.16 -14.47 2.44
N ASN A 6 -0.19 -13.96 3.62
CA ASN A 6 -1.03 -14.68 4.56
C ASN A 6 -2.50 -14.36 4.27
N GLU A 7 -3.22 -15.27 3.60
CA GLU A 7 -4.61 -15.03 3.19
C GLU A 7 -5.55 -14.73 4.38
N ASN A 8 -5.40 -15.49 5.47
CA ASN A 8 -6.28 -15.36 6.66
C ASN A 8 -6.11 -14.02 7.37
N SER A 9 -4.87 -13.58 7.59
CA SER A 9 -4.57 -12.31 8.25
C SER A 9 -4.48 -11.14 7.27
N LYS A 10 -4.56 -11.41 5.96
CA LYS A 10 -4.42 -10.43 4.86
C LYS A 10 -3.12 -9.61 4.95
N GLU A 11 -2.00 -10.29 5.18
CA GLU A 11 -0.70 -9.66 5.40
C GLU A 11 0.31 -10.07 4.33
N PHE A 12 0.98 -9.08 3.73
CA PHE A 12 2.13 -9.28 2.87
C PHE A 12 3.39 -9.14 3.72
N HIS A 13 4.27 -10.14 3.69
CA HIS A 13 5.59 -10.09 4.32
C HIS A 13 6.66 -10.20 3.24
N LEU A 14 7.30 -9.07 2.93
CA LEU A 14 8.48 -9.01 2.08
C LEU A 14 9.70 -9.14 2.98
N GLN A 15 10.53 -10.16 2.76
CA GLN A 15 11.74 -10.38 3.52
C GLN A 15 12.88 -10.95 2.68
N ASN A 16 14.09 -10.59 3.05
CA ASN A 16 15.30 -11.30 2.63
C ASN A 16 16.12 -11.67 3.87
N SER A 17 17.39 -12.02 3.71
CA SER A 17 18.26 -12.36 4.84
C SER A 17 18.51 -11.20 5.83
N LYS A 18 18.20 -9.95 5.46
CA LYS A 18 18.60 -8.73 6.19
C LYS A 18 17.41 -7.92 6.73
N ILE A 19 16.33 -7.77 5.96
CA ILE A 19 15.20 -6.90 6.28
C ILE A 19 13.84 -7.60 6.15
N SER A 20 12.84 -7.04 6.83
CA SER A 20 11.42 -7.38 6.70
C SER A 20 10.60 -6.11 6.51
N TYR A 21 9.61 -6.17 5.64
CA TYR A 21 8.60 -5.13 5.39
C TYR A 21 7.22 -5.80 5.35
N ILE A 22 6.29 -5.30 6.16
CA ILE A 22 5.01 -5.98 6.39
C ILE A 22 3.86 -5.01 6.16
N ILE A 23 3.05 -5.32 5.16
CA ILE A 23 1.85 -4.57 4.77
C ILE A 23 0.63 -5.41 5.14
N LYS A 24 -0.45 -4.79 5.60
CA LYS A 24 -1.73 -5.44 5.90
C LYS A 24 -2.86 -4.79 5.12
N ILE A 25 -3.75 -5.60 4.55
CA ILE A 25 -5.04 -5.11 4.06
C ILE A 25 -5.93 -4.89 5.27
N LEU A 26 -6.28 -3.63 5.51
CA LEU A 26 -7.01 -3.18 6.68
C LEU A 26 -8.52 -3.49 6.59
N LYS A 27 -9.24 -3.28 7.70
CA LYS A 27 -10.70 -3.46 7.79
C LYS A 27 -11.47 -2.63 6.74
N ASN A 28 -10.99 -1.45 6.38
CA ASN A 28 -11.55 -0.61 5.32
C ASN A 28 -11.03 -0.93 3.91
N ASN A 29 -10.38 -2.08 3.73
CA ASN A 29 -9.71 -2.53 2.51
C ASN A 29 -8.56 -1.64 2.01
N GLN A 30 -8.16 -0.60 2.75
CA GLN A 30 -6.94 0.14 2.42
C GLN A 30 -5.70 -0.60 2.92
N LEU A 31 -4.51 -0.12 2.56
CA LEU A 31 -3.25 -0.74 2.97
C LEU A 31 -2.65 -0.04 4.20
N GLY A 32 -2.33 -0.84 5.21
CA GLY A 32 -1.65 -0.41 6.43
C GLY A 32 -0.23 -0.94 6.50
N GLN A 33 0.65 -0.14 7.09
CA GLN A 33 2.05 -0.49 7.32
C GLN A 33 2.24 -1.04 8.74
N ILE A 34 2.70 -2.28 8.85
CA ILE A 34 2.87 -2.95 10.15
C ILE A 34 4.28 -2.75 10.68
N TYR A 35 5.28 -3.07 9.85
CA TYR A 35 6.68 -3.13 10.24
C TYR A 35 7.62 -2.88 9.06
N TYR A 36 8.70 -2.15 9.31
CA TYR A 36 9.89 -2.15 8.45
C TYR A 36 11.14 -2.10 9.34
N GLY A 37 12.10 -2.98 9.07
CA GLY A 37 13.35 -3.02 9.81
C GLY A 37 14.13 -4.31 9.62
N LYS A 38 14.91 -4.68 10.64
CA LYS A 38 15.67 -5.94 10.67
C LYS A 38 14.75 -7.12 10.40
N ARG A 39 15.24 -8.11 9.64
CA ARG A 39 14.51 -9.34 9.33
C ARG A 39 13.91 -9.96 10.60
N ILE A 40 12.61 -10.25 10.53
CA ILE A 40 11.89 -11.08 11.50
C ILE A 40 11.38 -12.35 10.81
N ASN A 41 11.22 -13.43 11.57
CA ASN A 41 10.75 -14.68 10.99
C ASN A 41 9.31 -14.54 10.50
N HIS A 42 9.04 -15.07 9.30
CA HIS A 42 7.69 -15.19 8.79
C HIS A 42 6.82 -16.06 9.71
N ARG A 43 5.56 -15.67 9.85
CA ARG A 43 4.52 -16.31 10.67
C ARG A 43 3.18 -16.11 9.98
N ASN A 44 2.18 -16.90 10.35
CA ASN A 44 0.82 -16.80 9.81
C ASN A 44 0.12 -15.47 10.12
N SER A 45 0.58 -14.71 11.13
CA SER A 45 0.01 -13.42 11.51
C SER A 45 1.01 -12.55 12.29
N PHE A 46 0.94 -11.24 12.02
CA PHE A 46 1.65 -10.16 12.69
C PHE A 46 0.70 -9.20 13.42
N GLU A 47 -0.56 -9.58 13.63
CA GLU A 47 -1.60 -8.72 14.24
C GLU A 47 -1.22 -8.15 15.61
N HIS A 48 -0.42 -8.86 16.39
CA HIS A 48 0.10 -8.37 17.68
C HIS A 48 0.93 -7.08 17.57
N LEU A 49 1.46 -6.76 16.38
CA LEU A 49 2.16 -5.51 16.08
C LEU A 49 1.21 -4.38 15.62
N PHE A 50 0.01 -4.73 15.19
CA PHE A 50 -1.02 -3.79 14.78
C PHE A 50 -1.84 -3.34 16.00
N LYS A 51 -1.46 -2.21 16.60
CA LYS A 51 -2.12 -1.67 17.78
C LYS A 51 -2.87 -0.39 17.44
N ILE A 52 -4.19 -0.45 17.57
CA ILE A 52 -5.06 0.72 17.57
C ILE A 52 -5.51 0.96 19.01
N LYS A 53 -5.65 2.22 19.40
CA LYS A 53 -6.23 2.61 20.69
C LYS A 53 -7.07 3.84 20.49
N ARG A 54 -8.19 3.92 21.20
CA ARG A 54 -8.94 5.17 21.33
C ARG A 54 -8.03 6.34 21.71
N ARG A 55 -8.19 7.45 20.99
CA ARG A 55 -7.65 8.77 21.36
C ARG A 55 -8.79 9.78 21.41
N VAL A 56 -8.58 10.85 22.17
CA VAL A 56 -9.53 11.98 22.21
C VAL A 56 -9.33 12.83 20.97
N LEU A 57 -10.39 13.51 20.52
CA LEU A 57 -10.37 14.45 19.40
C LEU A 57 -9.97 13.83 18.04
N THR A 58 -10.20 12.53 17.85
CA THR A 58 -9.94 11.85 16.57
C THR A 58 -11.23 11.53 15.83
N SER A 59 -11.25 11.80 14.52
CA SER A 59 -12.31 11.33 13.63
C SER A 59 -12.16 9.83 13.41
N CYS A 60 -13.21 9.06 13.66
CA CYS A 60 -13.22 7.61 13.46
C CYS A 60 -14.08 7.26 12.25
N LEU A 61 -13.69 6.22 11.52
CA LEU A 61 -14.27 5.88 10.22
C LEU A 61 -15.64 5.20 10.34
N TYR A 62 -15.86 4.42 11.41
CA TYR A 62 -17.07 3.64 11.60
C TYR A 62 -17.90 4.18 12.77
N GLU A 63 -19.21 4.27 12.57
CA GLU A 63 -20.14 4.62 13.65
C GLU A 63 -20.03 3.61 14.81
N GLY A 64 -19.95 4.13 16.04
CA GLY A 64 -19.78 3.33 17.26
C GLY A 64 -18.37 2.80 17.51
N ASP A 65 -17.45 2.86 16.54
CA ASP A 65 -16.04 2.51 16.70
C ASP A 65 -15.23 3.77 17.04
N LEU A 66 -14.77 3.87 18.30
CA LEU A 66 -14.01 5.03 18.78
C LEU A 66 -12.49 4.85 18.66
N GLU A 67 -12.03 3.77 18.02
CA GLU A 67 -10.61 3.44 17.91
C GLU A 67 -10.11 3.58 16.48
N TYR A 68 -10.95 3.23 15.50
CA TYR A 68 -10.54 3.12 14.11
C TYR A 68 -10.49 4.48 13.38
N SER A 69 -9.38 5.20 13.57
CA SER A 69 -9.05 6.45 12.89
C SER A 69 -7.84 6.27 11.97
N LEU A 70 -7.94 6.74 10.71
CA LEU A 70 -6.84 6.64 9.76
C LEU A 70 -5.66 7.55 10.13
N GLU A 71 -5.89 8.63 10.88
CA GLU A 71 -4.83 9.48 11.45
C GLU A 71 -3.92 8.71 12.42
N LEU A 72 -4.47 7.75 13.17
CA LEU A 72 -3.72 6.95 14.14
C LEU A 72 -3.08 5.71 13.53
N ILE A 73 -3.66 5.21 12.43
CA ILE A 73 -3.17 4.02 11.74
C ILE A 73 -1.96 4.41 10.87
N LYS A 74 -0.93 3.56 10.87
CA LYS A 74 0.19 3.66 9.93
C LYS A 74 -0.31 3.15 8.58
N GLN A 75 -0.47 4.06 7.62
CA GLN A 75 -0.96 3.75 6.27
C GLN A 75 0.21 3.57 5.30
N GLU A 76 0.00 2.75 4.27
CA GLU A 76 1.04 2.44 3.28
C GLU A 76 1.14 3.49 2.17
N TYR A 77 -0.01 3.97 1.68
CA TYR A 77 -0.12 4.99 0.64
C TYR A 77 -1.37 5.86 0.85
N PRO A 78 -1.36 6.74 1.88
CA PRO A 78 -2.56 7.44 2.35
C PRO A 78 -3.07 8.54 1.40
N SER A 79 -4.39 8.71 1.34
CA SER A 79 -5.06 9.90 0.82
C SER A 79 -5.46 10.86 1.95
N TYR A 80 -5.83 12.08 1.59
CA TYR A 80 -6.33 13.08 2.54
C TYR A 80 -7.86 13.16 2.49
N GLY A 81 -8.49 13.42 3.64
CA GLY A 81 -9.93 13.73 3.73
C GLY A 81 -10.82 12.57 4.18
N THR A 82 -10.24 11.42 4.54
CA THR A 82 -10.98 10.23 5.03
C THR A 82 -10.61 9.90 6.49
N SER A 83 -10.68 10.88 7.39
CA SER A 83 -10.25 10.84 8.80
C SER A 83 -8.74 10.95 9.08
N ASP A 84 -7.89 10.99 8.05
CA ASP A 84 -6.47 11.32 8.19
C ASP A 84 -6.22 12.78 7.77
N TYR A 85 -5.63 13.55 8.68
CA TYR A 85 -5.29 14.96 8.49
C TYR A 85 -3.80 15.21 8.23
N ARG A 86 -3.00 14.14 8.16
CA ARG A 86 -1.57 14.21 7.81
C ARG A 86 -1.38 14.46 6.31
N GLU A 87 -0.14 14.73 5.93
CA GLU A 87 0.24 14.88 4.51
C GLU A 87 -0.05 13.60 3.71
N PRO A 88 -0.81 13.68 2.62
CA PRO A 88 -1.13 12.51 1.82
C PRO A 88 0.04 12.10 0.92
N ALA A 89 0.09 10.83 0.53
CA ALA A 89 1.02 10.35 -0.49
C ALA A 89 0.65 10.86 -1.89
N PHE A 90 -0.66 10.96 -2.17
CA PHE A 90 -1.19 11.41 -3.45
C PHE A 90 -2.45 12.27 -3.26
N GLN A 91 -2.80 13.04 -4.29
CA GLN A 91 -4.06 13.76 -4.32
C GLN A 91 -4.59 13.85 -5.75
N ILE A 92 -5.86 13.48 -5.93
CA ILE A 92 -6.56 13.52 -7.23
C ILE A 92 -7.69 14.55 -7.13
N LYS A 93 -7.80 15.44 -8.11
CA LYS A 93 -8.96 16.33 -8.27
C LYS A 93 -9.90 15.76 -9.32
N GLN A 94 -11.14 15.53 -8.93
CA GLN A 94 -12.25 15.14 -9.82
C GLN A 94 -12.79 16.37 -10.59
N GLN A 95 -13.57 16.13 -11.63
CA GLN A 95 -14.17 17.20 -12.45
C GLN A 95 -15.09 18.13 -11.64
N ASN A 96 -15.82 17.59 -10.67
CA ASN A 96 -16.68 18.35 -9.75
C ASN A 96 -15.90 19.16 -8.68
N GLY A 97 -14.56 19.10 -8.68
CA GLY A 97 -13.69 19.79 -7.73
C GLY A 97 -13.41 19.02 -6.43
N SER A 98 -14.07 17.87 -6.21
CA SER A 98 -13.78 16.98 -5.09
C SER A 98 -12.35 16.46 -5.16
N LYS A 99 -11.77 16.25 -3.98
CA LYS A 99 -10.41 15.68 -3.80
C LYS A 99 -10.41 14.39 -3.00
N VAL A 100 -11.59 13.94 -2.55
CA VAL A 100 -11.73 12.72 -1.77
C VAL A 100 -11.58 11.54 -2.71
N THR A 101 -10.77 10.56 -2.29
CA THR A 101 -10.57 9.29 -2.99
C THR A 101 -10.57 8.17 -1.97
N ASN A 102 -11.06 7.00 -2.37
CA ASN A 102 -11.20 5.82 -1.51
C ASN A 102 -10.74 4.56 -2.25
N PHE A 103 -9.46 4.53 -2.61
CA PHE A 103 -8.82 3.36 -3.22
C PHE A 103 -8.77 2.19 -2.25
N GLN A 104 -9.46 1.10 -2.60
CA GLN A 104 -9.55 -0.12 -1.81
C GLN A 104 -8.87 -1.28 -2.53
N TYR A 105 -8.33 -2.21 -1.75
CA TYR A 105 -7.69 -3.41 -2.25
C TYR A 105 -8.62 -4.20 -3.18
N LYS A 106 -8.14 -4.47 -4.39
CA LYS A 106 -8.83 -5.27 -5.40
C LYS A 106 -8.17 -6.63 -5.59
N SER A 107 -6.86 -6.64 -5.82
CA SER A 107 -6.08 -7.84 -6.10
C SER A 107 -4.59 -7.61 -5.85
N HIS A 108 -3.80 -8.68 -5.91
CA HIS A 108 -2.35 -8.59 -5.96
C HIS A 108 -1.79 -9.67 -6.88
N ASN A 109 -0.53 -9.49 -7.27
CA ASN A 109 0.27 -10.48 -7.96
C ASN A 109 1.68 -10.50 -7.37
N ILE A 110 2.27 -11.69 -7.24
CA ILE A 110 3.65 -11.88 -6.76
C ILE A 110 4.41 -12.66 -7.83
N TYR A 111 5.54 -12.14 -8.27
CA TYR A 111 6.32 -12.75 -9.35
C TYR A 111 7.82 -12.44 -9.23
N GLU A 112 8.64 -13.32 -9.81
CA GLU A 112 10.09 -13.15 -9.89
C GLU A 112 10.48 -11.97 -10.79
N GLY A 113 11.57 -11.31 -10.42
CA GLY A 113 12.17 -10.21 -11.14
C GLY A 113 11.62 -8.85 -10.76
N LYS A 114 11.99 -7.86 -11.58
CA LYS A 114 11.62 -6.46 -11.40
C LYS A 114 11.03 -5.90 -12.69
N PRO A 115 9.80 -5.35 -12.69
CA PRO A 115 9.25 -4.73 -13.89
C PRO A 115 10.01 -3.45 -14.26
N LYS A 116 10.14 -3.23 -15.58
CA LYS A 116 10.63 -1.97 -16.13
C LYS A 116 9.58 -0.87 -15.96
N LEU A 117 10.03 0.38 -15.84
CA LEU A 117 9.16 1.55 -15.87
C LEU A 117 9.23 2.17 -17.26
N GLU A 118 8.11 2.20 -17.96
CA GLU A 118 8.06 2.74 -19.32
C GLU A 118 8.40 4.24 -19.31
N GLY A 119 9.33 4.64 -20.18
CA GLY A 119 9.76 6.04 -20.31
C GLY A 119 10.60 6.58 -19.14
N LEU A 120 10.96 5.76 -18.15
CA LEU A 120 11.69 6.19 -16.96
C LEU A 120 12.94 5.32 -16.70
N PRO A 121 14.04 5.90 -16.19
CA PRO A 121 15.14 5.11 -15.66
C PRO A 121 14.68 4.36 -14.41
N ALA A 122 15.08 3.10 -14.28
CA ALA A 122 14.77 2.27 -13.13
C ALA A 122 15.93 1.34 -12.81
N VAL A 123 16.10 1.01 -11.53
CA VAL A 123 16.91 -0.15 -11.13
C VAL A 123 16.35 -1.39 -11.83
N TYR A 124 17.23 -2.30 -12.23
CA TYR A 124 16.88 -3.54 -12.92
C TYR A 124 17.55 -4.74 -12.25
N VAL A 125 17.21 -5.93 -12.72
CA VAL A 125 17.87 -7.20 -12.39
C VAL A 125 18.45 -7.79 -13.67
N GLU A 126 19.56 -8.52 -13.56
CA GLU A 126 20.14 -9.25 -14.70
C GLU A 126 19.51 -10.63 -14.84
N ASP A 127 19.23 -11.30 -13.71
CA ASP A 127 18.40 -12.49 -13.59
C ASP A 127 17.13 -12.20 -12.77
N ASN A 128 15.97 -12.70 -13.23
CA ASN A 128 14.70 -12.56 -12.48
C ASN A 128 14.78 -13.12 -11.06
N LYS A 129 15.68 -14.06 -10.77
CA LYS A 129 15.87 -14.63 -9.42
C LYS A 129 16.50 -13.66 -8.42
N GLU A 130 17.08 -12.55 -8.87
CA GLU A 130 17.71 -11.55 -7.99
C GLU A 130 16.71 -10.76 -7.14
N ALA A 131 15.45 -10.73 -7.57
CA ALA A 131 14.40 -9.99 -6.90
C ALA A 131 13.04 -10.66 -7.04
N GLU A 132 12.11 -10.26 -6.18
CA GLU A 132 10.70 -10.62 -6.28
C GLU A 132 9.87 -9.34 -6.16
N THR A 133 8.80 -9.25 -6.93
CA THR A 133 7.91 -8.08 -6.97
C THR A 133 6.51 -8.46 -6.51
N LEU A 134 6.00 -7.69 -5.56
CA LEU A 134 4.59 -7.61 -5.21
C LEU A 134 3.96 -6.43 -5.95
N GLU A 135 2.95 -6.72 -6.75
CA GLU A 135 2.03 -5.74 -7.33
C GLU A 135 0.73 -5.78 -6.55
N VAL A 136 0.28 -4.65 -6.00
CA VAL A 136 -1.01 -4.52 -5.33
C VAL A 136 -1.88 -3.55 -6.11
N VAL A 137 -3.04 -4.02 -6.56
CA VAL A 137 -4.03 -3.20 -7.28
C VAL A 137 -5.07 -2.71 -6.29
N LEU A 138 -5.21 -1.38 -6.22
CA LEU A 138 -6.26 -0.69 -5.50
C LEU A 138 -7.22 -0.03 -6.50
N GLU A 139 -8.49 0.03 -6.17
CA GLU A 139 -9.54 0.59 -7.02
C GLU A 139 -10.42 1.56 -6.24
N ASP A 140 -10.69 2.72 -6.82
CA ASP A 140 -11.76 3.61 -6.40
C ASP A 140 -12.90 3.45 -7.41
N GLU A 141 -13.92 2.68 -7.02
CA GLU A 141 -15.04 2.30 -7.87
C GLU A 141 -15.87 3.52 -8.30
N LEU A 142 -15.96 4.56 -7.48
CA LEU A 142 -16.80 5.73 -7.75
C LEU A 142 -16.28 6.52 -8.96
N ILE A 143 -14.95 6.70 -9.03
CA ILE A 143 -14.28 7.43 -10.13
C ILE A 143 -13.69 6.48 -11.18
N ASN A 144 -14.00 5.18 -11.08
CA ASN A 144 -13.48 4.10 -11.94
C ASN A 144 -11.98 4.24 -12.23
N SER A 145 -11.17 4.32 -11.18
CA SER A 145 -9.72 4.49 -11.30
C SER A 145 -8.95 3.46 -10.48
N GLN A 146 -7.76 3.14 -10.95
CA GLN A 146 -6.87 2.20 -10.30
C GLN A 146 -5.56 2.86 -9.87
N LEU A 147 -5.08 2.44 -8.71
CA LEU A 147 -3.77 2.74 -8.17
C LEU A 147 -3.04 1.41 -7.98
N ILE A 148 -1.97 1.21 -8.74
CA ILE A 148 -1.13 0.01 -8.66
C ILE A 148 0.14 0.37 -7.90
N LEU A 149 0.38 -0.33 -6.80
CA LEU A 149 1.58 -0.18 -5.98
C LEU A 149 2.52 -1.35 -6.22
N TYR A 150 3.76 -1.04 -6.58
CA TYR A 150 4.82 -2.01 -6.83
C TYR A 150 5.81 -2.01 -5.68
N TYR A 151 6.17 -3.19 -5.20
CA TYR A 151 7.18 -3.42 -4.18
C TYR A 151 8.13 -4.51 -4.65
N THR A 152 9.35 -4.14 -5.00
CA THR A 152 10.39 -5.11 -5.38
C THR A 152 11.40 -5.24 -4.25
N ILE A 153 11.61 -6.45 -3.74
CA ILE A 153 12.66 -6.75 -2.77
C ILE A 153 13.79 -7.52 -3.46
N PHE A 154 15.04 -7.14 -3.18
CA PHE A 154 16.23 -7.81 -3.71
C PHE A 154 16.71 -8.87 -2.71
N GLU A 155 17.13 -10.03 -3.21
CA GLU A 155 17.55 -11.16 -2.37
C GLU A 155 18.82 -10.82 -1.57
N ASP A 156 19.83 -10.26 -2.25
CA ASP A 156 21.17 -10.06 -1.66
C ASP A 156 21.36 -8.70 -0.98
N TYR A 157 20.47 -7.73 -1.23
CA TYR A 157 20.60 -6.36 -0.75
C TYR A 157 19.46 -5.99 0.20
N PRO A 158 19.71 -5.24 1.28
CA PRO A 158 18.66 -4.76 2.18
C PRO A 158 17.87 -3.60 1.54
N VAL A 159 17.31 -3.83 0.35
CA VAL A 159 16.70 -2.83 -0.53
C VAL A 159 15.29 -3.27 -0.89
N ILE A 160 14.35 -2.34 -0.73
CA ILE A 160 12.99 -2.44 -1.27
C ILE A 160 12.78 -1.23 -2.16
N ILE A 161 12.34 -1.47 -3.39
CA ILE A 161 11.99 -0.44 -4.36
C ILE A 161 10.48 -0.31 -4.41
N ARG A 162 9.99 0.93 -4.32
CA ARG A 162 8.56 1.25 -4.37
C ARG A 162 8.28 2.13 -5.58
N SER A 163 7.16 1.90 -6.24
CA SER A 163 6.62 2.81 -7.25
C SER A 163 5.10 2.71 -7.30
N ALA A 164 4.44 3.75 -7.81
CA ALA A 164 2.99 3.82 -7.96
C ALA A 164 2.63 4.10 -9.42
N LYS A 165 1.56 3.48 -9.91
CA LYS A 165 0.99 3.75 -11.24
C LYS A 165 -0.50 4.06 -11.07
N PHE A 166 -0.91 5.23 -11.57
CA PHE A 166 -2.30 5.63 -11.62
C PHE A 166 -2.88 5.32 -13.00
N ILE A 167 -4.09 4.78 -13.04
CA ILE A 167 -4.81 4.46 -14.26
C ILE A 167 -6.23 5.01 -14.13
N ASN A 168 -6.61 5.91 -15.03
CA ASN A 168 -7.99 6.38 -15.14
C ASN A 168 -8.72 5.48 -16.14
N ASN A 169 -9.64 4.65 -15.66
CA ASN A 169 -10.53 3.84 -16.51
C ASN A 169 -11.91 4.52 -16.70
N GLY A 170 -12.14 5.65 -16.01
CA GLY A 170 -13.35 6.44 -16.08
C GLY A 170 -13.46 7.25 -17.36
N GLN A 171 -14.61 7.91 -17.49
CA GLN A 171 -14.89 8.83 -18.59
C GLN A 171 -14.61 10.29 -18.22
N GLU A 172 -14.54 10.60 -16.93
CA GLU A 172 -14.25 11.93 -16.42
C GLU A 172 -12.75 12.17 -16.32
N ASP A 173 -12.33 13.41 -16.57
CA ASP A 173 -10.95 13.83 -16.40
C ASP A 173 -10.58 13.87 -14.91
N LEU A 174 -9.40 13.32 -14.61
CA LEU A 174 -8.81 13.35 -13.27
C LEU A 174 -7.47 14.08 -13.32
N THR A 175 -7.27 15.02 -12.40
CA THR A 175 -5.99 15.73 -12.27
C THR A 175 -5.22 15.21 -11.06
N LEU A 176 -4.03 14.65 -11.28
CA LEU A 176 -3.08 14.39 -10.20
C LEU A 176 -2.46 15.71 -9.72
N LEU A 177 -2.78 16.10 -8.49
CA LEU A 177 -2.21 17.27 -7.82
C LEU A 177 -0.92 16.92 -7.06
N ARG A 178 -0.76 15.64 -6.68
CA ARG A 178 0.41 15.07 -6.00
C ARG A 178 0.53 13.58 -6.33
N ALA A 179 1.75 13.11 -6.59
CA ALA A 179 2.08 11.71 -6.81
C ALA A 179 3.51 11.40 -6.33
#